data_AF-A0ABD5U8H1-F1
#
_entry.id   AF-A0ABD5U8H1-F1
#
_cell.length_a   1.000
_cell.length_b   1.000
_cell.length_c   1.000
_cell.angle_alpha   90.00
_cell.angle_beta   90.00
_cell.angle_gamma   90.00
#
_symmetry.space_group_name_H-M   'P 1'
#
loop_
_entity.id
_entity.type
_entity.pdbx_description
1 polymer ?
#
loop_
_entity_poly.entity_id
_entity_poly.type
_entity_poly.pdbx_seq_one_letter_code
_entity_poly.pdbx_strand_id
1 'polypeptide(L)'
;MVDAALLWIGANAALSVVSVGAFIFHYVWTHEPDYFAVAFAAVWAAGVVELGMASGYVPEPTLFHVPVVVCLGVALVAGGLSVRQSEIGFRLGNRDTR
;
A
#
# COMPACT_ATOMS: atom_id res chain seq x y z
N MET A 1 0.69 -29.95 -5.40
CA MET A 1 1.55 -28.74 -5.27
C MET A 1 0.74 -27.44 -5.31
N VAL A 2 -0.43 -27.45 -5.96
CA VAL A 2 -1.39 -26.33 -6.12
C VAL A 2 -1.93 -25.76 -4.78
N ASP A 3 -2.02 -26.58 -3.74
CA ASP A 3 -2.64 -26.24 -2.44
C ASP A 3 -1.79 -25.26 -1.58
N ALA A 4 -0.48 -25.48 -1.51
CA ALA A 4 0.42 -24.63 -0.73
C ALA A 4 0.56 -23.22 -1.34
N ALA A 5 0.54 -23.11 -2.67
CA ALA A 5 0.65 -21.83 -3.36
C ALA A 5 -0.56 -20.93 -3.07
N LEU A 6 -1.78 -21.48 -3.09
CA LEU A 6 -3.00 -20.74 -2.79
C LEU A 6 -3.02 -20.23 -1.34
N LEU A 7 -2.53 -21.06 -0.41
CA LEU A 7 -2.34 -20.71 1.00
C LEU A 7 -1.40 -19.51 1.17
N TRP A 8 -0.26 -19.52 0.48
CA TRP A 8 0.68 -18.41 0.52
C TRP A 8 0.14 -17.14 -0.13
N ILE A 9 -0.58 -17.26 -1.24
CA ILE A 9 -1.28 -16.13 -1.88
C ILE A 9 -2.27 -15.51 -0.90
N GLY A 10 -3.12 -16.34 -0.27
CA GLY A 10 -4.08 -15.88 0.73
C GLY A 10 -3.42 -15.22 1.94
N ALA A 11 -2.31 -15.78 2.43
CA ALA A 11 -1.56 -15.22 3.56
C ALA A 11 -0.96 -13.85 3.22
N ASN A 12 -0.32 -13.70 2.04
CA ASN A 12 0.22 -12.42 1.59
C ASN A 12 -0.89 -11.37 1.39
N ALA A 13 -2.04 -11.78 0.83
CA ALA A 13 -3.19 -10.88 0.65
C ALA A 13 -3.72 -10.39 2.00
N ALA A 14 -3.87 -11.30 2.98
CA ALA A 14 -4.31 -10.96 4.33
C ALA A 14 -3.33 -9.99 5.02
N LEU A 15 -2.02 -10.25 4.91
CA LEU A 15 -1.00 -9.37 5.47
C LEU A 15 -1.01 -7.97 4.85
N SER A 16 -1.20 -7.88 3.52
CA SER A 16 -1.35 -6.59 2.85
C SER A 16 -2.55 -5.80 3.38
N VAL A 17 -3.71 -6.44 3.54
CA VAL A 17 -4.92 -5.81 4.12
C VAL A 17 -4.69 -5.37 5.56
N VAL A 18 -4.04 -6.20 6.38
CA VAL A 18 -3.71 -5.84 7.77
C VAL A 18 -2.77 -4.64 7.82
N SER A 19 -1.76 -4.58 6.94
CA SER A 19 -0.84 -3.44 6.86
C SER A 19 -1.55 -2.15 6.43
N VAL A 20 -2.50 -2.23 5.47
CA VAL A 20 -3.34 -1.07 5.11
C VAL A 20 -4.24 -0.66 6.27
N GLY A 21 -4.83 -1.62 6.99
CA GLY A 21 -5.63 -1.34 8.19
C GLY A 21 -4.81 -0.65 9.28
N ALA A 22 -3.58 -1.11 9.52
CA ALA A 22 -2.64 -0.50 10.46
C ALA A 22 -2.26 0.92 10.03
N PHE A 23 -1.98 1.14 8.73
CA PHE A 23 -1.73 2.47 8.19
C PHE A 23 -2.90 3.42 8.43
N ILE A 24 -4.13 3.00 8.11
CA ILE A 24 -5.34 3.82 8.30
C ILE A 24 -5.55 4.11 9.78
N PHE A 25 -5.42 3.10 10.65
CA PHE A 25 -5.58 3.25 12.09
C PHE A 25 -4.55 4.22 12.67
N HIS A 26 -3.28 4.07 12.29
CA HIS A 26 -2.21 4.95 12.72
C HIS A 26 -2.45 6.38 12.24
N TYR A 27 -2.84 6.56 10.98
CA TYR A 27 -3.12 7.87 10.40
C TYR A 27 -4.30 8.57 11.09
N VAL A 28 -5.38 7.84 11.39
CA VAL A 28 -6.55 8.39 12.10
C VAL A 28 -6.18 8.85 13.52
N TRP A 29 -5.28 8.13 14.20
CA TRP A 29 -4.93 8.42 15.58
C TRP A 29 -3.87 9.51 15.73
N THR A 30 -2.82 9.42 14.91
CA THR A 30 -1.61 10.27 15.02
C THR A 30 -1.63 11.45 14.06
N HIS A 31 -2.50 11.42 13.04
CA HIS A 31 -2.49 12.36 11.91
C HIS A 31 -1.17 12.36 11.12
N GLU A 32 -0.33 11.34 11.32
CA GLU A 32 0.95 11.17 10.65
C GLU A 32 0.92 9.93 9.73
N PRO A 33 1.46 10.03 8.51
CA PRO A 33 1.54 8.90 7.59
C PRO A 33 2.59 7.89 8.07
N ASP A 34 2.17 6.65 8.32
CA ASP A 34 3.08 5.53 8.59
C ASP A 34 3.58 4.92 7.28
N TYR A 35 4.73 5.41 6.82
CA TYR A 35 5.37 4.94 5.59
C TYR A 35 5.81 3.48 5.66
N PHE A 36 6.10 2.94 6.85
CA PHE A 36 6.47 1.54 6.99
C PHE A 36 5.27 0.63 6.77
N ALA A 37 4.11 0.98 7.36
CA ALA A 37 2.87 0.24 7.14
C ALA A 37 2.49 0.20 5.65
N VAL A 38 2.67 1.32 4.92
CA VAL A 38 2.44 1.37 3.47
C VAL A 38 3.46 0.52 2.70
N ALA A 39 4.75 0.57 3.07
CA ALA A 39 5.78 -0.23 2.43
C ALA A 39 5.51 -1.74 2.60
N PHE A 40 5.12 -2.17 3.81
CA PHE A 40 4.73 -3.56 4.06
C PHE A 40 3.51 -3.96 3.23
N ALA A 41 2.47 -3.12 3.19
CA ALA A 41 1.29 -3.38 2.37
C ALA A 41 1.65 -3.61 0.89
N ALA A 42 2.58 -2.81 0.36
CA ALA A 42 3.06 -2.91 -1.01
C ALA A 42 3.88 -4.19 -1.25
N VAL A 43 4.78 -4.54 -0.34
CA VAL A 43 5.60 -5.77 -0.44
C VAL A 43 4.71 -7.02 -0.42
N TRP A 44 3.76 -7.08 0.51
CA TRP A 44 2.84 -8.22 0.59
C TRP A 44 1.93 -8.31 -0.64
N ALA A 45 1.46 -7.18 -1.15
CA ALA A 45 0.68 -7.14 -2.39
C ALA A 45 1.50 -7.58 -3.62
N ALA A 46 2.77 -7.19 -3.70
CA ALA A 46 3.67 -7.65 -4.75
C ALA A 46 3.91 -9.17 -4.66
N GLY A 47 4.08 -9.70 -3.45
CA GLY A 47 4.19 -11.14 -3.20
C GLY A 47 2.98 -11.93 -3.69
N VAL A 48 1.76 -11.43 -3.50
CA VAL A 48 0.53 -12.04 -4.06
C VAL A 48 0.62 -12.17 -5.59
N VAL A 49 1.07 -11.11 -6.27
CA VAL A 49 1.19 -11.08 -7.73
C VAL A 49 2.25 -12.06 -8.20
N GLU A 50 3.45 -12.00 -7.61
CA GLU A 50 4.56 -12.90 -7.96
C GLU A 50 4.19 -14.38 -7.76
N LEU A 51 3.59 -14.72 -6.62
CA LEU A 51 3.12 -16.07 -6.34
C LEU A 51 2.02 -16.50 -7.31
N GLY A 52 1.04 -15.62 -7.60
CA GLY A 52 -0.03 -15.89 -8.56
C GLY A 52 0.47 -16.12 -9.99
N MET A 53 1.55 -15.43 -10.38
CA MET A 53 2.27 -15.66 -11.64
C MET A 53 2.98 -17.01 -11.64
N ALA A 54 3.81 -17.27 -10.63
CA ALA A 54 4.62 -18.48 -10.54
C ALA A 54 3.78 -19.77 -10.46
N SER A 55 2.56 -19.66 -9.95
CA SER A 55 1.62 -20.78 -9.84
C SER A 55 0.62 -20.88 -11.00
N GLY A 56 0.69 -19.98 -11.99
CA GLY A 56 -0.14 -20.02 -13.20
C GLY A 56 -1.60 -19.59 -13.00
N TYR A 57 -1.93 -18.97 -11.86
CA TYR A 57 -3.28 -18.46 -11.58
C TYR A 57 -3.57 -17.12 -12.24
N VAL A 58 -2.53 -16.35 -12.57
CA VAL A 58 -2.65 -15.04 -13.23
C VAL A 58 -2.24 -15.19 -14.70
N PRO A 59 -3.17 -15.06 -15.67
CA PRO A 59 -2.83 -15.14 -17.08
C PRO A 59 -1.96 -13.96 -17.53
N GLU A 60 -0.96 -14.22 -18.37
CA GLU A 60 0.04 -13.25 -18.85
C GLU A 60 -0.49 -11.86 -19.30
N PRO A 61 -1.66 -11.70 -19.95
CA PRO A 61 -2.12 -10.36 -20.35
C PRO A 61 -2.50 -9.42 -19.20
N THR A 62 -2.76 -9.90 -17.98
CA THR A 62 -3.06 -9.04 -16.82
C THR A 62 -1.80 -8.56 -16.07
N LEU A 63 -0.62 -9.08 -16.46
CA LEU A 63 0.68 -8.80 -15.82
C LEU A 63 1.08 -7.34 -15.78
N PHE A 64 0.71 -6.55 -16.79
CA PHE A 64 1.09 -5.14 -16.85
C PHE A 64 0.13 -4.22 -16.11
N HIS A 65 -1.09 -4.66 -15.81
CA HIS A 65 -2.09 -3.79 -15.21
C HIS A 65 -2.10 -3.87 -13.70
N VAL A 66 -1.97 -5.06 -13.11
CA VAL A 66 -2.09 -5.23 -11.66
C VAL A 66 -0.95 -4.53 -10.88
N PRO A 67 0.34 -4.81 -11.12
CA PRO A 67 1.43 -4.16 -10.37
C PRO A 67 1.52 -2.67 -10.67
N VAL A 68 1.16 -2.23 -11.87
CA VAL A 68 1.11 -0.80 -12.24
C VAL A 68 -0.02 -0.09 -11.51
N VAL A 69 -1.21 -0.70 -11.39
CA VAL A 69 -2.34 -0.15 -10.62
C VAL A 69 -2.02 -0.11 -9.13
N VAL A 70 -1.36 -1.14 -8.59
CA VAL A 70 -0.91 -1.15 -7.18
C VAL A 70 0.14 -0.06 -6.94
N CYS A 71 1.14 0.06 -7.80
CA CYS A 71 2.15 1.14 -7.71
C CYS A 71 1.52 2.53 -7.86
N LEU A 72 0.60 2.72 -8.81
CA LEU A 72 -0.15 3.97 -8.97
C LEU A 72 -0.99 4.27 -7.73
N GLY A 73 -1.67 3.28 -7.17
CA GLY A 73 -2.45 3.43 -5.95
C GLY A 73 -1.59 3.89 -4.77
N VAL A 74 -0.44 3.23 -4.55
CA VAL A 74 0.51 3.60 -3.50
C VAL A 74 1.10 4.99 -3.75
N ALA A 75 1.49 5.31 -4.98
CA ALA A 75 2.03 6.62 -5.34
C ALA A 75 1.01 7.76 -5.18
N LEU A 76 -0.25 7.53 -5.55
CA LEU A 76 -1.33 8.49 -5.38
C LEU A 76 -1.68 8.71 -3.91
N VAL A 77 -1.71 7.64 -3.11
CA VAL A 77 -1.96 7.73 -1.66
C VAL A 77 -0.81 8.47 -0.99
N ALA A 78 0.44 8.09 -1.26
CA ALA A 78 1.61 8.77 -0.72
C ALA A 78 1.65 10.24 -1.14
N GLY A 79 1.45 10.54 -2.43
CA GLY A 79 1.42 11.91 -2.94
C GLY A 79 0.30 12.75 -2.32
N GLY A 80 -0.91 12.22 -2.21
CA GLY A 80 -2.04 12.91 -1.58
C GLY A 80 -1.81 13.23 -0.10
N LEU A 81 -1.14 12.31 0.62
CA LEU A 81 -0.74 12.54 2.01
C LEU A 81 0.35 13.60 2.13
N SER A 82 1.34 13.60 1.23
CA SER A 82 2.39 14.62 1.19
C SER A 82 1.83 16.02 0.90
N VAL A 83 0.82 16.13 0.02
CA VAL A 83 0.12 17.40 -0.26
C VAL A 83 -0.62 17.90 0.98
N ARG A 84 -1.32 17.02 1.71
CA ARG A 84 -2.00 17.42 2.95
C ARG A 84 -1.04 17.85 4.05
N GLN A 85 0.09 17.16 4.22
CA GLN A 85 1.11 17.57 5.19
C GLN A 85 1.70 18.95 4.86
N SER A 86 1.93 19.25 3.58
CA SER A 86 2.45 20.56 3.16
C SER A 86 1.44 21.69 3.35
N GLU A 87 0.14 21.45 3.15
CA GLU A 87 -0.91 22.43 3.48
C GLU A 87 -1.00 22.72 4.98
N ILE A 88 -0.89 21.68 5.83
CA ILE A 88 -0.95 21.83 7.29
C ILE A 88 0.30 22.56 7.81
N GLY A 89 1.49 22.20 7.32
CA GLY A 89 2.74 22.87 7.66
C GLY A 89 2.75 24.36 7.25
N PHE A 90 2.24 24.67 6.05
CA PHE A 90 2.10 26.05 5.59
C PHE A 90 1.13 26.88 6.46
N ARG A 91 -0.01 26.29 6.87
CA ARG A 91 -0.97 26.98 7.76
C ARG A 91 -0.43 27.25 9.16
N LEU A 92 0.39 26.36 9.70
CA LEU A 92 1.01 26.53 11.01
C LEU A 92 2.13 27.58 10.95
N GLY A 93 3.02 27.54 9.95
CA GLY A 93 4.07 28.55 9.79
C GLY A 93 3.54 29.98 9.55
N ASN A 94 2.39 30.12 8.89
CA ASN A 94 1.74 31.43 8.69
C ASN A 94 1.02 31.95 9.95
N ARG A 95 0.82 31.13 10.99
CA ARG A 95 0.29 31.56 12.29
C ARG A 95 1.37 32.08 13.23
N ASP A 96 2.57 31.53 13.19
CA ASP A 96 3.68 31.95 14.07
C ASP A 96 4.34 33.28 13.61
N THR A 97 4.00 33.77 12.42
CA THR A 97 4.52 35.03 11.85
C THR A 97 3.58 36.24 12.05
N ARG A 98 2.46 36.08 12.77
CA ARG A 98 1.57 37.17 13.21
C ARG A 98 1.56 37.30 14.73
#